data_AF-A0AAU9EF31-F1
#
_entry.id   AF-A0AAU9EF31-F1
#
_cell.length_a   1.000
_cell.length_b   1.000
_cell.length_c   1.000
_cell.angle_alpha   90.00
_cell.angle_beta   90.00
_cell.angle_gamma   90.00
#
_symmetry.space_group_name_H-M   'P 1'
#
loop_
_entity.id
_entity.type
_entity.pdbx_description
1 polymer ?
#
loop_
_entity_poly.entity_id
_entity_poly.type
_entity_poly.pdbx_seq_one_letter_code
_entity_poly.pdbx_strand_id
1 'polypeptide(L)'
;MEMNMFVKYIKLDENKRILVAIQDQFISYLTEADNKKMLKEGAEKILKENFIQLEIGKNIIRLTVKEGTEEESMTLVKEELVKALEMAMAFMSQMNKK
;
A
#
# COMPACT_ATOMS: atom_id res chain seq x y z
N MET A 1 -18.82 -2.38 -2.40
CA MET A 1 -17.45 -2.04 -2.82
C MET A 1 -16.55 -3.18 -2.40
N GLU A 2 -16.15 -4.03 -3.33
CA GLU A 2 -15.32 -5.21 -3.08
C GLU A 2 -13.94 -4.73 -2.62
N MET A 3 -13.63 -4.89 -1.32
CA MET A 3 -12.24 -4.81 -0.87
C MET A 3 -11.51 -6.06 -1.35
N ASN A 4 -11.10 -5.94 -2.60
CA ASN A 4 -9.91 -6.41 -3.28
C ASN A 4 -9.33 -7.79 -2.90
N MET A 5 -9.07 -8.59 -3.93
CA MET A 5 -8.40 -9.90 -3.85
C MET A 5 -7.03 -9.87 -3.15
N PHE A 6 -6.47 -8.68 -2.92
CA PHE A 6 -5.11 -8.44 -2.44
C PHE A 6 -5.03 -7.78 -1.06
N VAL A 7 -6.00 -6.95 -0.68
CA VAL A 7 -5.95 -6.12 0.52
C VAL A 7 -7.01 -6.60 1.51
N LYS A 8 -6.59 -7.06 2.68
CA LYS A 8 -7.47 -7.47 3.77
C LYS A 8 -8.25 -6.29 4.34
N TYR A 9 -7.55 -5.20 4.65
CA TYR A 9 -8.17 -3.97 5.15
C TYR A 9 -7.24 -2.76 4.98
N ILE A 10 -7.85 -1.58 5.01
CA ILE A 10 -7.17 -0.29 5.14
C ILE A 10 -7.86 0.50 6.24
N LYS A 11 -7.12 0.84 7.30
CA LYS A 11 -7.65 1.58 8.45
C LYS A 11 -6.59 2.48 9.07
N LEU A 12 -7.01 3.41 9.92
CA LEU A 12 -6.11 4.12 10.82
C LEU A 12 -5.85 3.27 12.08
N ASP A 13 -4.65 3.33 12.62
CA ASP A 13 -4.33 2.80 13.94
C ASP A 13 -4.54 3.86 15.05
N GLU A 14 -4.26 3.49 16.29
CA GLU A 14 -4.40 4.38 17.45
C GLU A 14 -3.50 5.63 17.37
N ASN A 15 -2.43 5.57 16.59
CA ASN A 15 -1.52 6.69 16.32
C ASN A 15 -1.88 7.43 15.02
N LYS A 16 -3.07 7.19 14.47
CA LYS A 16 -3.56 7.72 13.19
C LYS A 16 -2.66 7.40 11.99
N ARG A 17 -1.88 6.32 12.05
CA ARG A 17 -1.13 5.82 10.90
C ARG A 17 -2.02 4.97 10.02
N ILE A 18 -1.85 5.06 8.71
CA ILE A 18 -2.60 4.24 7.76
C ILE A 18 -1.99 2.84 7.73
N LEU A 19 -2.78 1.84 8.09
CA LEU A 19 -2.45 0.43 8.00
C LEU A 19 -3.06 -0.16 6.74
N VAL A 20 -2.23 -0.70 5.86
CA VAL A 20 -2.64 -1.49 4.70
C VAL A 20 -2.25 -2.93 4.94
N ALA A 21 -3.23 -3.78 5.26
CA ALA A 21 -3.00 -5.21 5.46
C ALA A 21 -3.23 -5.97 4.16
N ILE A 22 -2.27 -6.79 3.77
CA ILE A 22 -2.28 -7.56 2.53
C ILE A 22 -2.68 -9.02 2.82
N GLN A 23 -3.30 -9.68 1.83
CA GLN A 23 -3.62 -11.11 1.90
C GLN A 23 -2.36 -11.95 2.05
N ASP A 24 -2.42 -13.04 2.82
CA ASP A 24 -1.21 -13.77 3.22
C ASP A 24 -0.47 -14.38 2.01
N GLN A 25 -1.21 -14.72 0.95
CA GLN A 25 -0.68 -15.24 -0.30
C GLN A 25 0.23 -14.25 -1.07
N PHE A 26 0.24 -12.96 -0.69
CA PHE A 26 1.10 -11.93 -1.30
C PHE A 26 2.13 -11.36 -0.32
N ILE A 27 2.38 -12.03 0.80
CA ILE A 27 3.42 -11.61 1.75
C ILE A 27 4.80 -11.54 1.09
N SER A 28 5.13 -12.53 0.24
CA SER A 28 6.41 -12.58 -0.48
C SER A 28 6.66 -11.30 -1.27
N TYR A 29 5.63 -10.76 -1.91
CA TYR A 29 5.69 -9.51 -2.67
C TYR A 29 6.17 -8.32 -1.81
N LEU A 30 5.67 -8.20 -0.58
CA LEU A 30 6.10 -7.14 0.35
C LEU A 30 7.54 -7.31 0.85
N THR A 31 8.06 -8.54 0.84
CA THR A 31 9.38 -8.83 1.41
C THR A 31 10.54 -8.60 0.43
N GLU A 32 10.27 -8.61 -0.88
CA GLU A 32 11.27 -8.36 -1.93
C GLU A 32 11.72 -6.90 -1.98
N ALA A 33 13.03 -6.67 -2.08
CA ALA A 33 13.64 -5.34 -1.98
C ALA A 33 13.15 -4.36 -3.05
N ASP A 34 13.01 -4.83 -4.29
CA ASP A 34 12.55 -3.99 -5.41
C ASP A 34 11.10 -3.55 -5.22
N ASN A 35 10.24 -4.44 -4.75
CA ASN A 35 8.84 -4.13 -4.47
C ASN A 35 8.72 -3.14 -3.30
N LYS A 36 9.57 -3.26 -2.26
CA LYS A 36 9.60 -2.28 -1.16
C LYS A 36 9.92 -0.87 -1.66
N LYS A 37 10.89 -0.76 -2.57
CA LYS A 37 11.25 0.51 -3.20
C LYS A 37 10.08 1.07 -4.01
N MET A 38 9.44 0.24 -4.85
CA MET A 38 8.27 0.64 -5.62
C MET A 38 7.09 1.09 -4.76
N LEU A 39 6.81 0.38 -3.66
CA LEU A 39 5.75 0.75 -2.72
C LEU A 39 6.02 2.10 -2.06
N LYS A 40 7.27 2.35 -1.67
CA LYS A 40 7.68 3.63 -1.10
C LYS A 40 7.54 4.77 -2.11
N GLU A 41 8.07 4.59 -3.33
CA GLU A 41 7.95 5.59 -4.39
C GLU A 41 6.49 5.85 -4.77
N GLY A 42 5.65 4.80 -4.77
CA GLY A 42 4.21 4.92 -4.99
C GLY A 42 3.53 5.72 -3.88
N ALA A 43 3.81 5.41 -2.63
CA ALA A 43 3.28 6.15 -1.48
C ALA A 43 3.72 7.61 -1.48
N GLU A 44 4.98 7.90 -1.78
CA GLU A 44 5.51 9.27 -1.91
C GLU A 44 4.81 10.04 -3.04
N LYS A 45 4.54 9.40 -4.17
CA LYS A 45 3.82 10.04 -5.30
C LYS A 45 2.35 10.34 -4.97
N ILE A 46 1.68 9.43 -4.28
CA ILE A 46 0.26 9.55 -3.92
C ILE A 46 0.09 10.61 -2.82
N LEU A 47 0.89 10.52 -1.76
CA LEU A 47 0.75 11.33 -0.56
C LEU A 47 1.53 12.65 -0.61
N LYS A 48 2.52 12.77 -1.51
CA LYS A 48 3.32 13.97 -1.75
C LYS A 48 3.88 14.53 -0.43
N GLU A 49 3.66 15.80 -0.16
CA GLU A 49 4.08 16.51 1.05
C GLU A 49 3.45 15.98 2.36
N ASN A 50 2.37 15.20 2.27
CA ASN A 50 1.75 14.58 3.45
C ASN A 50 2.47 13.30 3.86
N PHE A 51 3.35 12.74 3.02
CA PHE A 51 4.11 11.54 3.34
C PHE A 51 5.22 11.85 4.35
N ILE A 52 5.28 11.08 5.45
CA ILE A 52 6.36 11.15 6.43
C ILE A 52 7.22 9.90 6.37
N GLN A 53 6.60 8.72 6.47
CA GLN A 53 7.33 7.47 6.59
C GLN A 53 6.50 6.29 6.08
N LEU A 54 7.20 5.29 5.56
CA LEU A 54 6.64 3.98 5.23
C LEU A 54 7.42 2.89 5.98
N GLU A 55 6.70 2.00 6.64
CA GLU A 55 7.24 0.79 7.27
C GLU A 55 6.56 -0.45 6.69
N ILE A 56 7.35 -1.48 6.36
CA ILE A 56 6.82 -2.75 5.83
C ILE A 56 7.07 -3.83 6.86
N GLY A 57 5.99 -4.29 7.50
CA GLY A 57 5.97 -5.48 8.32
C GLY A 57 5.78 -6.75 7.48
N LYS A 58 5.45 -7.86 8.14
CA LYS A 58 5.27 -9.16 7.46
C LYS A 58 4.16 -9.12 6.40
N ASN A 59 2.97 -8.64 6.76
CA ASN A 59 1.81 -8.54 5.88
C ASN A 59 1.09 -7.18 5.97
N ILE A 60 1.73 -6.20 6.63
CA ILE A 60 1.14 -4.88 6.88
C ILE A 60 2.14 -3.82 6.44
N ILE A 61 1.66 -2.88 5.64
CA ILE A 61 2.35 -1.61 5.36
C ILE A 61 1.78 -0.57 6.32
N ARG A 62 2.65 0.19 6.99
CA ARG A 62 2.28 1.34 7.81
C ARG A 62 2.75 2.61 7.14
N LEU A 63 1.84 3.54 6.93
CA LEU A 63 2.14 4.87 6.41
C LEU A 63 1.90 5.89 7.51
N THR A 64 2.94 6.61 7.86
CA THR A 64 2.85 7.79 8.70
C THR A 64 2.67 9.00 7.79
N VAL A 65 1.64 9.78 8.05
CA VAL A 65 1.33 10.99 7.29
C VAL A 65 1.25 12.19 8.21
N LYS A 66 1.26 13.39 7.63
CA LYS A 66 1.17 14.64 8.36
C LYS A 66 -0.11 14.69 9.20
N GLU A 67 0.02 15.16 10.44
CA GLU A 67 -1.11 15.31 11.36
C GLU A 67 -2.19 16.21 10.75
N GLY A 68 -3.45 15.81 10.90
CA GLY A 68 -4.61 16.50 10.33
C GLY A 68 -4.93 16.11 8.89
N THR A 69 -4.12 15.25 8.25
CA THR A 69 -4.34 14.78 6.87
C THR A 69 -4.69 13.29 6.79
N GLU A 70 -4.92 12.63 7.91
CA GLU A 70 -4.92 11.17 8.01
C GLU A 70 -6.09 10.52 7.26
N GLU A 71 -7.29 11.10 7.37
CA GLU A 71 -8.48 10.60 6.67
C GLU A 71 -8.43 10.81 5.15
N GLU A 72 -8.00 12.00 4.73
CA GLU A 72 -7.81 12.33 3.30
C GLU A 72 -6.73 11.42 2.70
N SER A 73 -5.60 11.30 3.38
CA SER A 73 -4.49 10.42 2.99
C SER A 73 -4.92 8.95 2.93
N MET A 74 -5.72 8.49 3.89
CA MET A 74 -6.26 7.12 3.85
C MET A 74 -7.17 6.92 2.64
N THR A 75 -7.97 7.92 2.27
CA THR A 75 -8.85 7.88 1.10
C THR A 75 -8.03 7.79 -0.18
N LEU A 76 -7.00 8.63 -0.33
CA LEU A 76 -6.06 8.57 -1.46
C LEU A 76 -5.36 7.22 -1.55
N VAL A 77 -4.93 6.66 -0.43
CA VAL A 77 -4.32 5.32 -0.39
C VAL A 77 -5.32 4.24 -0.81
N LYS A 78 -6.58 4.31 -0.36
CA LYS A 78 -7.63 3.37 -0.77
C LYS A 78 -7.91 3.44 -2.27
N GLU A 79 -7.90 4.62 -2.85
CA GLU A 79 -8.23 4.82 -4.26
C GLU A 79 -7.05 4.52 -5.19
N GLU A 80 -5.86 4.98 -4.85
CA GLU A 80 -4.72 4.97 -5.77
C GLU A 80 -3.73 3.83 -5.50
N LEU A 81 -3.43 3.52 -4.23
CA LEU A 81 -2.47 2.45 -3.91
C LEU A 81 -3.04 1.08 -4.29
N VAL A 82 -4.35 0.90 -4.07
CA VAL A 82 -5.07 -0.32 -4.43
C VAL A 82 -5.02 -0.55 -5.94
N LYS A 83 -5.31 0.48 -6.75
CA LYS A 83 -5.18 0.42 -8.22
C LYS A 83 -3.73 0.13 -8.63
N ALA A 84 -2.75 0.76 -7.98
CA ALA A 84 -1.34 0.53 -8.28
C ALA A 84 -0.92 -0.93 -8.03
N LEU A 85 -1.39 -1.53 -6.94
CA LEU A 85 -1.17 -2.94 -6.62
C LEU A 85 -1.83 -3.88 -7.63
N GLU A 86 -3.08 -3.60 -8.02
CA GLU A 86 -3.78 -4.37 -9.04
C GLU A 86 -3.04 -4.32 -10.39
N MET A 87 -2.60 -3.13 -10.82
CA MET A 87 -1.85 -2.95 -12.06
C MET A 87 -0.49 -3.67 -12.03
N ALA A 88 0.26 -3.56 -10.92
CA ALA A 88 1.54 -4.23 -10.76
C ALA A 88 1.39 -5.76 -10.86
N MET A 89 0.34 -6.33 -10.25
CA MET A 89 0.08 -7.77 -10.34
C MET A 89 -0.44 -8.22 -11.71
N ALA A 90 -1.30 -7.42 -12.34
CA ALA A 90 -1.75 -7.68 -13.71
C ALA A 90 -0.55 -7.76 -14.65
N PHE A 91 0.41 -6.83 -14.50
CA PHE A 91 1.66 -6.82 -15.26
C PHE A 91 2.52 -8.06 -15.00
N MET A 92 2.71 -8.46 -13.74
CA MET A 92 3.46 -9.68 -13.41
C MET A 92 2.79 -10.95 -13.96
N SER A 93 1.46 -11.06 -13.92
CA SER A 93 0.75 -12.23 -14.47
C SER A 93 0.95 -12.38 -15.99
N GLN A 94 1.16 -11.27 -16.69
CA GLN A 94 1.45 -11.26 -18.13
C GLN A 94 2.92 -11.63 -18.40
N MET A 95 3.85 -11.23 -17.53
CA MET A 95 5.26 -11.63 -17.65
C MET A 95 5.48 -13.12 -17.35
N ASN A 96 4.74 -13.71 -16.41
CA ASN A 96 4.81 -15.14 -16.09
C ASN A 96 4.18 -16.05 -17.17
N LYS A 97 3.55 -15.49 -18.21
CA LYS A 97 2.97 -16.23 -19.35
C LYS A 97 3.88 -16.23 -20.59
N LYS A 98 5.16 -15.91 -20.44
CA LYS A 98 6.16 -15.95 -21.52
C LYS A 98 7.27 -16.94 -21.23
#